data_AF-A0A5J4SCV4-F1
#
_entry.id   AF-A0A5J4SCV4-F1
#
_cell.length_a   1.000
_cell.length_b   1.000
_cell.length_c   1.000
_cell.angle_alpha   90.00
_cell.angle_beta   90.00
_cell.angle_gamma   90.00
#
_symmetry.space_group_name_H-M   'P 1'
#
loop_
_entity.id
_entity.type
_entity.pdbx_description
1 polymer ?
#
loop_
_entity_poly.entity_id
_entity_poly.type
_entity_poly.pdbx_seq_one_letter_code
_entity_poly.pdbx_strand_id
1 'polypeptide(L)'
;PANLFLGLEVLLEIHDSSELAYITPDIDMAGINNRNLKTFHTDVEISFRLAEELPEDVLLVSESGISDPETVKKLRIAGYRGFLIGETFMKTESPGDTLKDFITRLNTLQ
;
A
#
# COMPACT_ATOMS: atom_id res chain seq x y z
N PRO A 1 -21.85 3.42 -8.08
CA PRO A 1 -20.49 3.85 -8.51
C PRO A 1 -20.26 3.52 -9.98
N ALA A 2 -19.46 4.33 -10.69
CA ALA A 2 -19.30 4.28 -12.14
C ALA A 2 -18.64 2.98 -12.67
N ASN A 3 -18.04 2.18 -11.80
CA ASN A 3 -17.35 0.92 -12.11
C ASN A 3 -18.27 -0.31 -12.32
N LEU A 4 -19.57 -0.22 -11.99
CA LEU A 4 -20.51 -1.35 -12.13
C LEU A 4 -20.64 -1.91 -13.56
N PHE A 5 -20.33 -1.12 -14.59
CA PHE A 5 -20.47 -1.56 -15.98
C PHE A 5 -19.32 -2.49 -16.44
N LEU A 6 -18.15 -2.40 -15.81
CA LEU A 6 -16.97 -3.21 -16.16
C LEU A 6 -16.67 -4.29 -15.12
N GLY A 7 -17.25 -4.20 -13.92
CA GLY A 7 -16.99 -5.16 -12.83
C GLY A 7 -15.53 -5.09 -12.32
N LEU A 8 -14.91 -3.92 -12.41
CA LEU A 8 -13.55 -3.67 -11.94
C LEU A 8 -13.57 -2.90 -10.62
N GLU A 9 -12.55 -3.14 -9.80
CA GLU A 9 -12.29 -2.36 -8.59
C GLU A 9 -11.34 -1.19 -8.89
N VAL A 10 -11.50 -0.10 -8.16
CA VAL A 10 -10.70 1.12 -8.28
C VAL A 10 -9.79 1.25 -7.06
N LEU A 11 -8.49 1.17 -7.32
CA LEU A 11 -7.43 1.59 -6.40
C LEU A 11 -7.02 3.02 -6.78
N LEU A 12 -7.39 4.01 -5.96
CA LEU A 12 -6.96 5.39 -6.15
C LEU A 12 -5.60 5.61 -5.50
N GLU A 13 -4.59 5.88 -6.31
CA GLU A 13 -3.23 6.17 -5.84
C GLU A 13 -3.08 7.64 -5.40
N ILE A 14 -2.47 7.85 -4.22
CA ILE A 14 -2.30 9.13 -3.53
C ILE A 14 -0.83 9.26 -3.11
N HIS A 15 -0.25 10.44 -3.33
CA HIS A 15 1.16 10.73 -3.10
C HIS A 15 1.39 11.71 -1.94
N ASP A 16 0.45 12.61 -1.68
CA ASP A 16 0.52 13.59 -0.60
C ASP A 16 -0.87 14.03 -0.10
N SER A 17 -0.89 14.81 0.98
CA SER A 17 -2.14 15.22 1.65
C SER A 17 -3.05 16.10 0.78
N SER A 18 -2.53 16.76 -0.26
CA SER A 18 -3.36 17.57 -1.14
C SER A 18 -4.27 16.73 -2.04
N GLU A 19 -3.91 15.46 -2.25
CA GLU A 19 -4.66 14.51 -3.08
C GLU A 19 -5.76 13.77 -2.29
N LEU A 20 -5.81 13.91 -0.96
CA LEU A 20 -6.86 13.29 -0.12
C LEU A 20 -8.27 13.75 -0.49
N ALA A 21 -8.41 14.96 -1.05
CA ALA A 21 -9.69 15.48 -1.53
C ALA A 21 -10.26 14.71 -2.74
N TYR A 22 -9.46 13.85 -3.38
CA TYR A 22 -9.92 12.98 -4.47
C TYR A 22 -10.53 11.67 -3.99
N ILE A 23 -10.47 11.37 -2.68
CA ILE A 23 -11.16 10.22 -2.11
C ILE A 23 -12.66 10.49 -2.19
N THR A 24 -13.36 9.65 -2.96
CA THR A 24 -14.82 9.71 -3.12
C THR A 24 -15.44 8.36 -2.80
N PRO A 25 -16.75 8.28 -2.56
CA PRO A 25 -17.45 7.01 -2.38
C PRO A 25 -17.44 6.07 -3.59
N ASP A 26 -16.87 6.49 -4.73
CA ASP A 26 -16.80 5.68 -5.95
C ASP A 26 -15.54 4.82 -6.06
N ILE A 27 -14.56 5.01 -5.15
CA ILE A 27 -13.35 4.18 -5.11
C ILE A 27 -13.55 2.99 -4.17
N ASP A 28 -12.86 1.89 -4.45
CA ASP A 28 -12.92 0.69 -3.59
C ASP A 28 -11.75 0.67 -2.59
N MET A 29 -10.61 1.25 -2.97
CA MET A 29 -9.38 1.28 -2.19
C MET A 29 -8.62 2.60 -2.37
N ALA A 30 -7.96 3.05 -1.31
CA ALA A 30 -7.00 4.16 -1.36
C ALA A 30 -5.58 3.61 -1.20
N GLY A 31 -4.75 3.83 -2.22
CA GLY A 31 -3.36 3.42 -2.29
C GLY A 31 -2.43 4.58 -1.98
N ILE A 32 -1.63 4.48 -0.91
CA ILE A 32 -0.59 5.47 -0.63
C ILE A 32 0.71 5.01 -1.27
N ASN A 33 1.16 5.75 -2.29
CA ASN A 33 2.42 5.45 -2.96
C ASN A 33 3.58 6.17 -2.27
N ASN A 34 4.43 5.37 -1.64
CA ASN A 34 5.60 5.87 -0.92
C ASN A 34 6.74 6.32 -1.85
N ARG A 35 6.60 6.16 -3.18
CA ARG A 35 7.59 6.59 -4.17
C ARG A 35 7.24 7.95 -4.76
N ASN A 36 8.16 8.89 -4.65
CA ASN A 36 8.08 10.13 -5.41
C ASN A 36 8.46 9.87 -6.87
N LEU A 37 7.53 10.03 -7.81
CA LEU A 37 7.75 9.75 -9.23
C LEU A 37 8.69 10.74 -9.93
N LYS A 38 8.95 11.91 -9.33
CA LYS A 38 9.89 12.92 -9.89
C LYS A 38 11.33 12.64 -9.48
N THR A 39 11.56 12.17 -8.26
CA THR A 39 12.91 11.95 -7.70
C THR A 39 13.30 10.48 -7.58
N PHE A 40 12.34 9.57 -7.74
CA PHE A 40 12.44 8.14 -7.46
C PHE A 40 12.82 7.79 -6.02
N HIS A 41 12.87 8.77 -5.13
CA HIS A 41 13.04 8.55 -3.69
C HIS A 41 11.81 7.83 -3.15
N THR A 42 12.03 6.84 -2.29
CA THR A 42 10.96 6.06 -1.66
C THR A 42 11.04 6.21 -0.15
N ASP A 43 9.93 6.60 0.48
CA ASP A 43 9.82 6.85 1.92
C ASP A 43 8.51 6.27 2.46
N VAL A 44 8.58 5.13 3.15
CA VAL A 44 7.40 4.47 3.74
C VAL A 44 6.73 5.31 4.84
N GLU A 45 7.44 6.30 5.38
CA GLU A 45 6.88 7.24 6.36
C GLU A 45 5.76 8.10 5.77
N ILE A 46 5.63 8.20 4.43
CA ILE A 46 4.46 8.84 3.79
C ILE A 46 3.17 8.12 4.21
N SER A 47 3.13 6.79 4.15
CA SER A 47 1.98 6.00 4.58
C SER A 47 1.63 6.26 6.05
N PHE A 48 2.64 6.28 6.93
CA PHE A 48 2.40 6.54 8.36
C PHE A 48 1.87 7.95 8.64
N ARG A 49 2.40 8.97 7.95
CA ARG A 49 1.94 10.36 8.09
C ARG A 49 0.50 10.55 7.62
N LEU A 50 0.13 9.93 6.50
CA LEU A 50 -1.21 10.09 5.93
C LEU A 50 -2.27 9.21 6.61
N ALA A 51 -1.88 8.16 7.33
CA ALA A 51 -2.79 7.24 7.99
C ALA A 51 -3.85 7.94 8.87
N GLU A 52 -3.46 8.98 9.61
CA GLU A 52 -4.34 9.70 10.53
C GLU A 52 -5.31 10.67 9.82
N GLU A 53 -5.03 11.03 8.56
CA GLU A 53 -5.86 11.94 7.76
C GLU A 53 -6.87 11.19 6.88
N LEU A 54 -6.75 9.87 6.79
CA LEU A 54 -7.53 9.03 5.88
C LEU A 54 -8.88 8.61 6.50
N PRO A 55 -9.94 8.47 5.68
CA PRO A 55 -11.23 7.99 6.16
C PRO A 55 -11.14 6.56 6.73
N GLU A 56 -11.88 6.28 7.80
CA GLU A 56 -11.90 4.94 8.42
C GLU A 56 -12.66 3.89 7.58
N ASP A 57 -13.49 4.32 6.63
CA ASP A 57 -14.39 3.48 5.84
C ASP A 57 -13.83 3.04 4.49
N VAL A 58 -12.60 3.45 4.15
CA VAL A 58 -11.92 3.04 2.91
C VAL A 58 -10.83 1.98 3.19
N LEU A 59 -10.71 0.99 2.31
CA LEU A 59 -9.65 0.00 2.38
C LEU A 59 -8.30 0.64 2.01
N LEU A 60 -7.39 0.70 2.99
CA LEU A 60 -6.06 1.30 2.80
C LEU A 60 -5.03 0.30 2.28
N VAL A 61 -4.32 0.70 1.22
CA VAL A 61 -3.22 -0.04 0.58
C VAL A 61 -1.94 0.80 0.68
N SER A 62 -0.84 0.21 1.16
CA SER A 62 0.49 0.86 1.14
C SER A 62 1.33 0.31 0.00
N GLU A 63 1.94 1.19 -0.79
CA GLU A 63 2.64 0.83 -2.03
C GLU A 63 4.08 1.35 -2.06
N SER A 64 4.97 0.60 -2.71
CA SER A 64 6.40 0.90 -2.86
C SER A 64 7.18 0.93 -1.52
N GLY A 65 8.49 0.64 -1.58
CA GLY A 65 9.40 0.84 -0.45
C GLY A 65 9.32 -0.19 0.68
N ILE A 66 8.50 -1.23 0.52
CA ILE A 66 8.32 -2.27 1.52
C ILE A 66 9.20 -3.48 1.17
N SER A 67 10.21 -3.73 1.99
CA SER A 67 11.10 -4.89 1.86
C SER A 67 11.19 -5.74 3.13
N ASP A 68 10.66 -5.25 4.24
CA ASP A 68 10.72 -5.91 5.55
C ASP A 68 9.31 -6.23 6.09
N PRO A 69 9.02 -7.48 6.47
CA PRO A 69 7.80 -7.85 7.18
C PRO A 69 7.50 -7.02 8.43
N GLU A 70 8.51 -6.51 9.15
CA GLU A 70 8.29 -5.64 10.32
C GLU A 70 7.59 -4.32 9.94
N THR A 71 7.92 -3.77 8.76
CA THR A 71 7.25 -2.57 8.24
C THR A 71 5.78 -2.83 7.97
N VAL A 72 5.44 -4.00 7.40
CA VAL A 72 4.05 -4.42 7.18
C VAL A 72 3.29 -4.54 8.50
N LYS A 73 3.91 -5.10 9.54
CA LYS A 73 3.31 -5.18 10.88
C LYS A 73 2.99 -3.80 11.44
N LYS A 74 3.91 -2.85 11.34
CA LYS A 74 3.69 -1.46 11.80
C LYS A 74 2.57 -0.79 11.00
N LEU A 75 2.57 -0.94 9.67
CA LEU A 75 1.51 -0.38 8.81
C LEU A 75 0.13 -0.97 9.13
N ARG A 76 0.04 -2.25 9.50
CA ARG A 76 -1.22 -2.85 9.96
C ARG A 76 -1.75 -2.18 11.23
N ILE A 77 -0.88 -1.82 12.17
CA ILE A 77 -1.27 -1.07 13.37
C ILE A 77 -1.80 0.31 12.98
N ALA A 78 -1.21 0.95 11.96
CA ALA A 78 -1.65 2.22 11.41
C ALA A 78 -2.92 2.13 10.51
N GLY A 79 -3.57 0.98 10.43
CA GLY A 79 -4.85 0.82 9.71
C GLY A 79 -4.75 0.19 8.31
N TYR A 80 -3.56 0.04 7.74
CA TYR A 80 -3.39 -0.57 6.43
C TYR A 80 -3.76 -2.05 6.41
N ARG A 81 -4.41 -2.49 5.33
CA ARG A 81 -4.83 -3.89 5.15
C ARG A 81 -4.40 -4.46 3.80
N GLY A 82 -4.12 -3.62 2.79
CA GLY A 82 -3.49 -4.01 1.54
C GLY A 82 -2.02 -3.57 1.45
N PHE A 83 -1.23 -4.33 0.69
CA PHE A 83 0.19 -4.03 0.45
C PHE A 83 0.55 -4.39 -0.99
N LEU A 84 1.06 -3.42 -1.76
CA LEU A 84 1.52 -3.65 -3.13
C LEU A 84 3.06 -3.67 -3.14
N ILE A 85 3.63 -4.86 -3.29
CA ILE A 85 5.08 -5.11 -3.19
C ILE A 85 5.54 -5.86 -4.43
N GLY A 86 6.37 -5.23 -5.26
CA GLY A 86 6.95 -5.84 -6.45
C GLY A 86 8.48 -5.95 -6.39
N GLU A 87 9.15 -4.80 -6.26
CA GLU A 87 10.61 -4.67 -6.38
C GLU A 87 11.40 -5.64 -5.48
N THR A 88 10.98 -5.80 -4.22
CA THR A 88 11.58 -6.72 -3.25
C THR A 88 11.66 -8.16 -3.76
N PHE A 89 10.62 -8.62 -4.46
CA PHE A 89 10.54 -9.99 -4.96
C PHE A 89 11.17 -10.13 -6.34
N MET A 90 10.93 -9.16 -7.23
CA MET A 90 11.37 -9.23 -8.64
C MET A 90 12.89 -9.14 -8.82
N LYS A 91 13.64 -8.67 -7.82
CA LYS A 91 15.12 -8.63 -7.84
C LYS A 91 15.79 -9.96 -7.48
N THR A 92 15.01 -10.99 -7.15
CA THR A 92 15.52 -12.30 -6.74
C THR A 92 15.40 -13.32 -7.87
N GLU A 93 16.21 -14.38 -7.84
CA GLU A 93 16.14 -15.45 -8.85
C GLU A 93 14.83 -16.26 -8.76
N SER A 94 14.24 -16.35 -7.57
CA SER A 94 12.96 -17.02 -7.33
C SER A 94 12.02 -16.11 -6.52
N PRO A 95 11.23 -15.24 -7.19
CA PRO A 95 10.31 -14.34 -6.51
C PRO A 95 9.25 -15.04 -5.67
N GLY A 96 8.80 -16.22 -6.11
CA GLY A 96 7.81 -17.03 -5.39
C GLY A 96 8.34 -17.52 -4.04
N ASP A 97 9.59 -18.00 -3.99
CA ASP A 97 10.21 -18.43 -2.73
C ASP A 97 10.45 -17.24 -1.80
N THR A 98 10.88 -16.10 -2.34
CA THR A 98 11.09 -14.88 -1.56
C THR A 98 9.79 -14.36 -0.96
N LEU A 99 8.69 -14.40 -1.72
CA LEU A 99 7.35 -14.07 -1.22
C LEU A 99 6.92 -15.04 -0.11
N LYS A 100 7.15 -16.33 -0.29
CA LYS A 100 6.83 -17.36 0.71
C LYS A 100 7.58 -17.11 2.03
N ASP A 101 8.87 -16.80 1.96
CA ASP A 101 9.68 -16.49 3.14
C ASP A 101 9.22 -15.18 3.80
N PHE A 102 8.89 -14.17 3.00
CA PHE A 102 8.34 -12.90 3.49
C PHE A 102 7.05 -13.11 4.29
N ILE A 103 6.09 -13.88 3.72
CA ILE A 103 4.82 -14.22 4.39
C ILE A 103 5.07 -15.06 5.64
N THR A 104 5.98 -16.03 5.59
CA THR A 104 6.33 -16.87 6.74
C THR A 104 6.85 -16.02 7.89
N ARG A 105 7.82 -15.13 7.61
CA ARG A 105 8.33 -14.17 8.60
C ARG A 105 7.22 -13.27 9.13
N LEU A 106 6.38 -12.68 8.26
CA LEU A 106 5.26 -11.84 8.67
C LEU A 106 4.30 -12.54 9.63
N ASN A 107 4.03 -13.83 9.42
CA ASN A 107 3.16 -14.61 10.30
C ASN A 107 3.81 -14.93 11.65
N THR A 108 5.13 -15.07 11.72
CA THR A 108 5.84 -15.27 13.00
C THR A 108 5.93 -14.00 13.86
N LEU A 109 5.69 -12.83 13.28
CA LEU A 109 5.71 -11.54 13.98
C LEU A 109 4.36 -11.14 14.58
N GLN A 110 3.30 -11.89 14.28
CA GLN A 110 1.94 -11.61 14.77
C GLN A 110 1.75 -12.06 16.23
#